data_AF-A0A936MJZ0-F1
#
_entry.id   AF-A0A936MJZ0-F1
#
_cell.length_a   1.000
_cell.length_b   1.000
_cell.length_c   1.000
_cell.angle_alpha   90.00
_cell.angle_beta   90.00
_cell.angle_gamma   90.00
#
_symmetry.space_group_name_H-M   'P 1'
#
loop_
_entity.id
_entity.type
_entity.pdbx_description
1 polymer ?
#
loop_
_entity_poly.entity_id
_entity_poly.type
_entity_poly.pdbx_seq_one_letter_code
_entity_poly.pdbx_strand_id
1 'polypeptide(L)'
;MQRRRECDEPSDDTCAEGLGTSEPMKDFLALELLQKARLQLDPEDEALLEAHYVDEKTIQQIANERNLPWSTAKSRLDRVLRLLRVAMQSIVVAIAALVTKNARAQGARLARHVSHLLPHATQAACMLKISFSTRAAEASIAP
;
A
#
# COMPACT_ATOMS: atom_id res chain seq x y z
N MET A 1 8.53 17.55 -57.13
CA MET A 1 7.93 18.16 -55.92
C MET A 1 7.18 17.08 -55.15
N GLN A 2 7.82 16.49 -54.14
CA GLN A 2 7.28 15.39 -53.33
C GLN A 2 7.08 15.90 -51.90
N ARG A 3 5.81 16.02 -51.47
CA ARG A 3 5.47 16.34 -50.07
C ARG A 3 5.60 15.08 -49.23
N ARG A 4 6.67 15.00 -48.43
CA ARG A 4 6.75 14.07 -47.29
C ARG A 4 5.68 14.46 -46.29
N ARG A 5 4.80 13.51 -45.95
CA ARG A 5 3.93 13.58 -44.78
C ARG A 5 4.76 13.01 -43.62
N GLU A 6 5.10 13.87 -42.68
CA GLU A 6 5.55 13.48 -41.35
C GLU A 6 4.33 12.94 -40.60
N CYS A 7 4.37 11.67 -40.26
CA CYS A 7 3.46 11.08 -39.28
C CYS A 7 4.15 11.24 -37.92
N ASP A 8 3.69 12.20 -37.12
CA ASP A 8 3.98 12.24 -35.69
C ASP A 8 3.19 11.11 -35.02
N GLU A 9 3.89 10.07 -34.57
CA GLU A 9 3.34 9.11 -33.62
C GLU A 9 3.48 9.68 -32.20
N PRO A 10 2.41 9.69 -31.39
CA PRO A 10 2.53 9.96 -29.96
C PRO A 10 3.21 8.77 -29.27
N SER A 11 4.42 9.01 -28.76
CA SER A 11 5.16 8.09 -27.88
C SER A 11 4.40 7.96 -26.55
N ASP A 12 3.72 6.83 -26.37
CA ASP A 12 2.97 6.43 -25.17
C ASP A 12 3.87 5.96 -24.01
N ASP A 13 5.03 6.59 -23.79
CA ASP A 13 5.99 6.12 -22.76
C ASP A 13 5.91 6.89 -21.44
N THR A 14 4.88 7.72 -21.21
CA THR A 14 4.82 8.57 -20.01
C THR A 14 3.73 8.16 -19.02
N CYS A 15 3.73 6.91 -18.55
CA CYS A 15 2.84 6.46 -17.46
C CYS A 15 3.46 5.43 -16.49
N ALA A 16 4.78 5.29 -16.44
CA ALA A 16 5.45 4.33 -15.54
C ALA A 16 6.32 4.98 -14.44
N GLU A 17 6.29 6.30 -14.26
CA GLU A 17 7.04 7.00 -13.20
C GLU A 17 6.09 7.60 -12.15
N GLY A 18 5.43 6.73 -11.38
CA GLY A 18 4.55 7.13 -10.28
C GLY A 18 4.66 6.27 -9.02
N LEU A 19 5.60 5.32 -8.99
CA LEU A 19 5.91 4.52 -7.81
C LEU A 19 7.25 4.97 -7.22
N GLY A 20 7.36 6.28 -7.00
CA GLY A 20 8.41 6.86 -6.18
C GLY A 20 8.37 6.20 -4.80
N THR A 21 9.40 5.40 -4.56
CA THR A 21 9.88 4.85 -3.29
C THR A 21 9.76 5.87 -2.15
N SER A 22 8.60 5.94 -1.52
CA SER A 22 8.39 6.61 -0.24
C SER A 22 8.74 5.63 0.91
N GLU A 23 9.96 5.10 0.93
CA GLU A 23 10.38 4.00 1.83
C GLU A 23 11.65 4.29 2.66
N PRO A 24 11.73 5.43 3.38
CA PRO A 24 12.57 5.41 4.60
C PRO A 24 11.83 5.84 5.87
N MET A 25 10.71 6.55 5.74
CA MET A 25 10.07 7.20 6.90
C MET A 25 9.10 6.29 7.66
N LYS A 26 8.57 5.25 7.00
CA LYS A 26 7.65 4.26 7.62
C LYS A 26 8.41 3.25 8.48
N ASP A 27 9.63 2.90 8.09
CA ASP A 27 10.48 1.98 8.85
C ASP A 27 10.92 2.59 10.18
N PHE A 28 11.12 3.91 10.20
CA PHE A 28 11.50 4.64 11.41
C PHE A 28 10.43 4.56 12.51
N LEU A 29 9.15 4.67 12.14
CA LEU A 29 8.04 4.59 13.09
C LEU A 29 7.82 3.16 13.63
N ALA A 30 8.00 2.15 12.78
CA ALA A 30 7.91 0.76 13.20
C ALA A 30 9.04 0.40 14.18
N LEU A 31 10.26 0.88 13.90
CA LEU A 31 11.41 0.72 14.79
C LEU A 31 11.22 1.44 16.12
N GLU A 32 10.71 2.68 16.13
CA GLU A 32 10.46 3.42 17.37
C GLU A 32 9.41 2.73 18.24
N LEU A 33 8.34 2.18 17.64
CA LEU A 33 7.32 1.43 18.37
C LEU A 33 7.86 0.10 18.93
N LEU A 34 8.67 -0.61 18.17
CA LEU A 34 9.36 -1.81 18.65
C LEU A 34 10.33 -1.48 19.79
N GLN A 35 11.05 -0.37 19.69
CA GLN A 35 11.98 0.08 20.72
C GLN A 35 11.23 0.50 21.99
N LYS A 36 10.09 1.20 21.87
CA LYS A 36 9.20 1.48 23.01
C LYS A 36 8.63 0.21 23.63
N ALA A 37 8.23 -0.76 22.81
CA ALA A 37 7.76 -2.05 23.32
C ALA A 37 8.88 -2.77 24.08
N ARG A 38 10.11 -2.75 23.56
CA ARG A 38 11.31 -3.30 24.20
C ARG A 38 11.60 -2.62 25.54
N LEU A 39 11.49 -1.29 25.64
CA LEU A 39 11.67 -0.55 26.89
C LEU A 39 10.60 -0.86 27.97
N GLN A 40 9.48 -1.48 27.60
CA GLN A 40 8.45 -1.93 28.54
C GLN A 40 8.66 -3.36 29.02
N LEU A 41 9.62 -4.11 28.44
CA LEU A 41 9.97 -5.43 28.93
C LEU A 41 10.76 -5.32 30.22
N ASP A 42 10.59 -6.32 31.08
CA ASP A 42 11.48 -6.52 32.23
C ASP A 42 12.90 -6.80 31.70
N PRO A 43 13.97 -6.22 32.28
CA PRO A 43 15.34 -6.54 31.90
C PRO A 43 15.67 -8.04 31.95
N GLU A 44 15.04 -8.82 32.83
CA GLU A 44 15.21 -10.28 32.83
C GLU A 44 14.61 -10.94 31.58
N ASP A 45 13.48 -10.43 31.12
CA ASP A 45 12.76 -10.91 29.94
C ASP A 45 13.46 -10.48 28.63
N GLU A 46 14.04 -9.28 28.62
CA GLU A 46 14.90 -8.81 27.53
C GLU A 46 16.15 -9.68 27.38
N ALA A 47 16.80 -10.01 28.49
CA ALA A 47 18.00 -10.84 28.46
C ALA A 47 17.71 -12.30 28.05
N LEU A 48 16.48 -12.79 28.26
CA LEU A 48 16.01 -14.08 27.73
C LEU A 48 15.83 -14.04 26.21
N LEU A 49 15.29 -12.95 25.67
CA LEU A 49 15.18 -12.74 24.22
C LEU A 49 16.54 -12.67 23.55
N GLU A 50 17.46 -11.89 24.12
CA GLU A 50 18.82 -11.72 23.58
C GLU A 50 19.56 -13.06 23.58
N ALA A 51 19.54 -13.78 24.71
CA ALA A 51 20.16 -15.09 24.79
C ALA A 51 19.57 -16.11 23.78
N HIS A 52 18.26 -16.04 23.50
CA HIS A 52 17.63 -17.01 22.60
C HIS A 52 17.78 -16.65 21.11
N TYR A 53 17.62 -15.38 20.75
CA TYR A 53 17.55 -14.94 19.35
C TYR A 53 18.83 -14.28 18.83
N VAL A 54 19.68 -13.75 19.70
CA VAL A 54 20.97 -13.14 19.32
C VAL A 54 22.10 -14.14 19.55
N ASP A 55 22.14 -14.76 20.72
CA ASP A 55 23.17 -15.76 21.06
C ASP A 55 22.81 -17.19 20.61
N GLU A 56 21.62 -17.38 20.00
CA GLU A 56 21.10 -18.66 19.51
C GLU A 56 21.07 -19.79 20.56
N LYS A 57 21.03 -19.45 21.86
CA LYS A 57 21.03 -20.46 22.92
C LYS A 57 19.71 -21.20 22.97
N THR A 58 19.78 -22.50 23.26
CA THR A 58 18.58 -23.29 23.52
C THR A 58 17.93 -22.88 24.83
N ILE A 59 16.61 -23.03 24.94
CA ILE A 59 15.87 -22.76 26.19
C ILE A 59 16.46 -23.55 27.38
N GLN A 60 17.00 -24.73 27.13
CA GLN A 60 17.64 -25.56 28.16
C GLN A 60 18.98 -24.98 28.64
N GLN A 61 19.82 -24.48 27.74
CA GLN A 61 21.05 -23.77 28.13
C GLN A 61 20.72 -22.51 28.92
N ILE A 62 19.75 -21.73 28.48
CA ILE A 62 19.30 -20.51 29.15
C ILE A 62 18.77 -20.84 30.56
N ALA A 63 17.95 -21.89 30.69
CA ALA A 63 17.43 -22.35 31.97
C ALA A 63 18.57 -22.74 32.93
N ASN A 64 19.57 -23.46 32.44
CA ASN A 64 20.73 -23.87 33.23
C ASN A 64 21.59 -22.66 33.66
N GLU A 65 21.89 -21.73 32.75
CA GLU A 65 22.69 -20.53 33.04
C GLU A 65 22.01 -19.61 34.06
N ARG A 66 20.68 -19.49 33.97
CA ARG A 66 19.87 -18.63 34.84
C ARG A 66 19.43 -19.33 36.12
N ASN A 67 19.79 -20.60 36.33
CA ASN A 67 19.30 -21.45 37.42
C ASN A 67 17.76 -21.46 37.53
N LEU A 68 17.07 -21.49 36.39
CA LEU A 68 15.62 -21.52 36.30
C LEU A 68 15.13 -22.91 35.88
N PRO A 69 13.94 -23.34 36.31
CA PRO A 69 13.29 -24.50 35.71
C PRO A 69 13.05 -24.26 34.21
N TRP A 70 13.29 -25.29 33.40
CA TRP A 70 13.08 -25.22 31.94
C TRP A 70 11.68 -24.69 31.56
N SER A 71 10.64 -25.16 32.27
CA SER A 71 9.26 -24.72 32.05
C SER A 71 9.05 -23.22 32.33
N THR A 72 9.80 -22.67 33.29
CA THR A 72 9.74 -21.25 33.64
C THR A 72 10.41 -20.41 32.57
N ALA A 73 11.61 -20.81 32.11
CA ALA A 73 12.31 -20.14 31.02
C ALA A 73 11.46 -20.10 29.74
N LYS A 74 10.83 -21.24 29.38
CA LYS A 74 9.92 -21.31 28.24
C LYS A 74 8.70 -20.41 28.41
N SER A 75 8.02 -20.48 29.56
CA SER A 75 6.82 -19.68 29.83
C SER A 75 7.08 -18.18 29.77
N ARG A 76 8.23 -17.74 30.31
CA ARG A 76 8.67 -16.33 30.21
C ARG A 76 8.90 -15.93 28.76
N LEU A 77 9.66 -16.72 27.99
CA LEU A 77 9.89 -16.45 26.57
C LEU A 77 8.58 -16.37 25.77
N ASP A 78 7.64 -17.32 25.98
CA ASP A 78 6.33 -17.31 25.31
C ASP A 78 5.46 -16.12 25.70
N ARG A 79 5.55 -15.64 26.96
CA ARG A 79 4.86 -14.44 27.42
C ARG A 79 5.42 -13.21 26.70
N VAL A 80 6.74 -13.10 26.64
CA VAL A 80 7.44 -11.98 26.01
C VAL A 80 7.13 -11.90 24.51
N LEU A 81 7.18 -13.03 23.81
CA LEU A 81 6.81 -13.12 22.39
C LEU A 81 5.35 -12.73 22.14
N ARG A 82 4.44 -13.06 23.07
CA ARG A 82 3.05 -12.60 22.99
C ARG A 82 2.93 -11.08 23.12
N LEU A 83 3.65 -10.46 24.05
CA LEU A 83 3.67 -9.00 24.21
C LEU A 83 4.20 -8.31 22.94
N LEU A 84 5.33 -8.80 22.41
CA LEU A 84 5.89 -8.30 21.15
C LEU A 84 4.93 -8.47 19.97
N ARG A 85 4.25 -9.63 19.87
CA ARG A 85 3.25 -9.87 18.84
C ARG A 85 2.09 -8.86 18.92
N VAL A 86 1.58 -8.57 20.12
CA VAL A 86 0.50 -7.59 20.30
C VAL A 86 0.97 -6.19 19.87
N ALA A 87 2.20 -5.80 20.23
CA ALA A 87 2.79 -4.54 19.78
C ALA A 87 2.88 -4.48 18.24
N MET A 88 3.37 -5.55 17.58
CA MET A 88 3.46 -5.62 16.12
C MET A 88 2.08 -5.59 15.44
N GLN A 89 1.07 -6.25 16.00
CA GLN A 89 -0.29 -6.22 15.46
C GLN A 89 -0.86 -4.80 15.42
N SER A 90 -0.56 -3.97 16.42
CA SER A 90 -0.99 -2.57 16.42
C SER A 90 -0.37 -1.78 15.25
N ILE A 91 0.89 -2.07 14.91
CA ILE A 91 1.60 -1.46 13.77
C ILE A 91 0.94 -1.91 12.46
N VAL A 92 0.70 -3.21 12.30
CA VAL A 92 0.05 -3.77 11.09
C VAL A 92 -1.32 -3.15 10.87
N VAL A 93 -2.13 -3.02 11.94
CA VAL A 93 -3.45 -2.37 11.86
C VAL A 93 -3.32 -0.89 11.51
N ALA A 94 -2.35 -0.17 12.08
CA ALA A 94 -2.10 1.23 11.75
C ALA A 94 -1.71 1.42 10.27
N ILE A 95 -0.82 0.56 9.75
CA ILE A 95 -0.42 0.56 8.34
C ILE A 95 -1.63 0.25 7.44
N ALA A 96 -2.41 -0.78 7.75
CA ALA A 96 -3.60 -1.15 6.99
C ALA A 96 -4.63 -0.01 6.98
N ALA A 97 -4.84 0.66 8.12
CA ALA A 97 -5.70 1.84 8.21
C ALA A 97 -5.17 3.02 7.38
N LEU A 98 -3.86 3.20 7.29
CA LEU A 98 -3.23 4.24 6.47
C LEU A 98 -3.43 3.97 4.97
N VAL A 99 -3.20 2.73 4.54
CA VAL A 99 -3.36 2.30 3.14
C VAL A 99 -4.81 2.45 2.70
N THR A 100 -5.77 2.00 3.51
CA THR A 100 -7.20 2.10 3.20
C THR A 100 -7.70 3.55 3.15
N LYS A 101 -7.20 4.44 4.02
CA LYS A 101 -7.51 5.88 3.96
C LYS A 101 -7.00 6.51 2.68
N ASN A 102 -5.77 6.18 2.27
CA ASN A 102 -5.17 6.70 1.04
C ASN A 102 -5.89 6.16 -0.21
N ALA A 103 -6.27 4.89 -0.22
CA ALA A 103 -7.07 4.30 -1.31
C ALA A 103 -8.42 5.01 -1.46
N ARG A 104 -9.09 5.32 -0.35
CA ARG A 104 -10.35 6.08 -0.37
C ARG A 104 -10.17 7.53 -0.85
N ALA A 105 -9.07 8.18 -0.45
CA ALA A 105 -8.74 9.53 -0.91
C ALA A 105 -8.41 9.56 -2.41
N GLN A 106 -7.68 8.57 -2.91
CA GLN A 106 -7.39 8.41 -4.34
C GLN A 106 -8.66 8.09 -5.14
N GLY A 107 -9.50 7.18 -4.66
CA GLY A 107 -10.80 6.89 -5.29
C GLY A 107 -11.72 8.12 -5.36
N ALA A 108 -11.78 8.94 -4.31
CA ALA A 108 -12.55 10.19 -4.32
C ALA A 108 -12.00 11.24 -5.31
N ARG A 109 -10.67 11.30 -5.48
CA ARG A 109 -10.03 12.20 -6.46
C ARG A 109 -10.30 11.74 -7.89
N LEU A 110 -10.21 10.44 -8.15
CA LEU A 110 -10.48 9.86 -9.47
C LEU A 110 -11.96 10.01 -9.86
N ALA A 111 -12.87 9.75 -8.91
CA ALA A 111 -14.30 9.95 -9.12
C ALA A 111 -14.64 11.39 -9.50
N ARG A 112 -13.99 12.39 -8.89
CA ARG A 112 -14.18 13.80 -9.27
C ARG A 112 -13.67 14.12 -10.67
N HIS A 113 -12.51 13.60 -11.07
CA HIS A 113 -11.98 13.82 -12.42
C HIS A 113 -12.85 13.16 -13.50
N VAL A 114 -13.30 11.93 -13.28
CA VAL A 114 -14.23 11.25 -14.20
C VAL A 114 -15.57 11.99 -14.29
N SER A 115 -16.09 12.50 -13.15
CA SER A 115 -17.33 13.29 -13.14
C SER A 115 -17.23 14.60 -13.94
N HIS A 116 -16.04 15.20 -14.05
CA HIS A 116 -15.81 16.39 -14.88
C HIS A 116 -15.66 16.09 -16.36
N LEU A 117 -15.31 14.86 -16.74
CA LEU A 117 -15.16 14.44 -18.14
C LEU A 117 -16.47 13.91 -18.75
N LEU A 118 -17.37 13.35 -17.94
CA LEU A 118 -18.68 12.88 -18.39
C LEU A 118 -19.60 13.93 -19.05
N PRO A 119 -19.70 15.20 -18.60
CA PRO A 119 -20.62 16.17 -19.21
C PRO A 119 -20.24 16.58 -20.63
N HIS A 120 -18.98 16.35 -21.07
CA HIS A 120 -18.56 16.62 -22.45
C HIS A 120 -18.78 15.43 -23.40
N ALA A 121 -18.86 14.20 -22.88
CA ALA A 121 -19.14 13.01 -23.69
C ALA A 121 -20.61 12.95 -24.17
N THR A 122 -21.54 13.47 -23.37
CA THR A 122 -22.97 13.52 -23.74
C THR A 122 -23.25 14.56 -24.83
N GLN A 123 -22.51 15.67 -24.90
CA GLN A 123 -22.63 16.64 -26.00
C GLN A 123 -22.11 16.10 -27.33
N ALA A 124 -21.02 15.32 -27.35
CA ALA A 124 -20.50 14.70 -28.57
C ALA A 124 -21.45 13.62 -29.12
N ALA A 125 -22.10 12.84 -28.25
CA ALA A 125 -23.10 11.85 -28.64
C ALA A 125 -24.40 12.48 -29.20
N CYS A 126 -24.80 13.66 -28.71
CA CYS A 126 -25.96 14.39 -29.25
C CYS A 126 -25.68 15.03 -30.62
N MET A 127 -24.45 15.53 -30.88
CA MET A 127 -24.06 16.08 -32.19
C MET A 127 -24.04 15.03 -33.31
N LEU A 128 -23.64 13.78 -33.01
CA LEU A 128 -23.61 12.69 -34.00
C LEU A 128 -25.01 12.20 -34.43
N LYS A 129 -26.04 12.45 -33.62
CA LYS A 129 -27.41 12.01 -33.94
C LYS A 129 -28.13 12.93 -34.93
N ILE A 130 -27.67 14.18 -35.08
CA ILE A 130 -28.28 15.17 -35.99
C ILE A 130 -27.75 14.99 -37.42
N SER A 131 -26.50 14.56 -37.58
CA SER A 131 -25.85 14.40 -38.90
C SER A 131 -26.36 13.20 -39.72
N PHE A 132 -27.01 12.22 -39.09
CA PHE A 132 -27.63 11.08 -39.80
C PHE A 132 -29.06 11.36 -40.27
N SER A 133 -29.74 12.36 -39.70
CA SER A 133 -31.13 12.67 -40.06
C SER A 133 -31.24 13.59 -41.29
N THR A 134 -30.22 14.39 -41.60
CA THR A 134 -30.24 15.29 -42.77
C THR A 134 -29.83 14.60 -44.07
N ARG A 135 -29.11 13.47 -44.02
CA ARG A 135 -28.72 12.72 -45.23
C ARG A 135 -29.82 11.80 -45.79
N ALA A 136 -30.89 11.56 -45.02
CA ALA A 136 -32.04 10.76 -45.47
C ALA A 136 -33.12 11.59 -46.19
N ALA A 137 -33.07 12.92 -46.09
CA ALA A 137 -34.05 13.81 -46.73
C ALA A 137 -33.70 14.18 -48.18
N GLU A 138 -32.45 13.99 -48.61
CA GLU A 138 -32.00 14.30 -49.98
C GLU A 138 -32.17 13.15 -50.99
N ALA A 139 -32.60 11.96 -50.56
CA ALA A 139 -32.78 10.80 -51.45
C ALA A 139 -34.21 10.67 -52.03
N SER A 140 -35.11 11.63 -51.77
CA SER A 140 -36.53 11.56 -52.17
C SER A 140 -36.95 12.62 -53.19
N ILE A 141 -36.01 13.29 -53.87
CA ILE A 141 -36.32 14.21 -54.98
C ILE A 141 -35.29 14.00 -56.09
N ALA A 142 -35.51 12.99 -56.92
CA ALA A 142 -35.06 13.00 -58.30
C ALA A 142 -36.11 12.24 -59.14
N PRO A 143 -36.70 12.89 -60.16
CA PRO A 143 -37.80 12.36 -60.97
C PRO A 143 -37.36 11.23 -61.92
#